data_AF-A0A9X0CFJ2-F1
#
_entry.id   AF-A0A9X0CFJ2-F1
#
_cell.length_a   1.000
_cell.length_b   1.000
_cell.length_c   1.000
_cell.angle_alpha   90.00
_cell.angle_beta   90.00
_cell.angle_gamma   90.00
#
_symmetry.space_group_name_H-M   'P 1'
#
loop_
_entity.id
_entity.type
_entity.pdbx_description
1 polymer ?
#
loop_
_entity_poly.entity_id
_entity_poly.type
_entity_poly.pdbx_seq_one_letter_code
_entity_poly.pdbx_strand_id
1 'polypeptide(L)'
;MNRLTIVIAFAIVGQFQATAKGPPIVLKDISPCFESPCENNGQCRKTPEGYYCQCPEGYGGKRCENSKWTQCVDSNPEQCPRWANKGECSTNPIWMLKNCEKSCGVRNCTCGCTEEDKNCVEWAKRGECQKNPAYMLRSCRRSCGF
;
A
#
# COMPACT_ATOMS: atom_id res chain seq x y z
N MET A 1 53.56 53.47 -22.19
CA MET A 1 52.21 53.62 -22.79
C MET A 1 52.25 53.08 -24.20
N ASN A 2 51.22 52.28 -24.55
CA ASN A 2 50.84 51.72 -25.85
C ASN A 2 51.77 50.68 -26.49
N ARG A 3 51.43 49.40 -26.69
CA ARG A 3 50.24 48.65 -27.17
C ARG A 3 50.43 48.16 -28.62
N LEU A 4 50.45 46.81 -28.73
CA LEU A 4 50.12 45.94 -29.86
C LEU A 4 51.06 45.95 -31.08
N THR A 5 51.52 44.80 -31.60
CA THR A 5 50.70 43.92 -32.46
C THR A 5 51.37 42.54 -32.73
N ILE A 6 50.64 41.45 -32.43
CA ILE A 6 50.55 40.12 -33.10
C ILE A 6 51.80 39.23 -33.25
N VAL A 7 51.82 38.07 -32.57
CA VAL A 7 52.01 36.75 -33.21
C VAL A 7 51.15 35.69 -32.50
N ILE A 8 50.50 34.89 -33.33
CA ILE A 8 49.52 33.85 -33.08
C ILE A 8 50.20 32.60 -32.53
N ALA A 9 49.62 31.96 -31.51
CA ALA A 9 49.86 30.54 -31.21
C ALA A 9 48.54 29.89 -30.78
N PHE A 10 47.85 29.31 -31.76
CA PHE A 10 46.81 28.31 -31.54
C PHE A 10 47.46 27.02 -31.03
N ALA A 11 47.10 26.57 -29.83
CA ALA A 11 47.26 25.17 -29.45
C ALA A 11 46.27 24.78 -28.33
N ILE A 12 45.17 24.18 -28.78
CA ILE A 12 44.41 23.09 -28.13
C ILE A 12 44.04 23.24 -26.65
N VAL A 13 42.93 23.95 -26.40
CA VAL A 13 42.01 23.54 -25.33
C VAL A 13 41.47 22.16 -25.75
N GLY A 14 42.08 21.10 -25.23
CA GLY A 14 41.62 19.74 -25.42
C GLY A 14 40.21 19.59 -24.87
N GLN A 15 39.22 19.65 -25.76
CA GLN A 15 37.86 19.22 -25.45
C GLN A 15 37.90 17.71 -25.26
N PHE A 16 37.93 17.25 -24.01
CA PHE A 16 37.49 15.90 -23.68
C PHE A 16 35.99 15.85 -23.91
N GLN A 17 35.58 15.62 -25.16
CA GLN A 17 34.23 15.14 -25.42
C GLN A 17 34.20 13.67 -24.97
N ALA A 18 33.73 13.46 -23.74
CA ALA A 18 33.30 12.14 -23.30
C ALA A 18 32.09 11.73 -24.15
N THR A 19 32.33 11.17 -25.33
CA THR A 19 31.26 10.52 -26.09
C THR A 19 30.99 9.18 -25.42
N ALA A 20 29.97 9.13 -24.57
CA ALA A 20 29.41 7.89 -24.06
C ALA A 20 28.80 7.09 -25.24
N LYS A 21 29.65 6.41 -26.00
CA LYS A 21 29.29 5.44 -27.04
C LYS A 21 29.24 4.06 -26.40
N GLY A 22 28.35 3.89 -25.44
CA GLY A 22 27.94 2.58 -24.93
C GLY A 22 26.52 2.29 -25.39
N PRO A 23 26.13 1.01 -25.58
CA PRO A 23 24.72 0.67 -25.69
C PRO A 23 23.98 1.20 -24.44
N PRO A 24 22.72 1.66 -24.56
CA PRO A 24 21.94 2.01 -23.39
C PRO A 24 21.96 0.81 -22.44
N ILE A 25 22.41 1.04 -21.21
CA ILE A 25 22.39 0.03 -20.16
C ILE A 25 20.91 -0.24 -19.89
N VAL A 26 20.33 -1.22 -20.58
CA VAL A 26 19.01 -1.70 -20.25
C VAL A 26 19.19 -2.39 -18.91
N LEU A 27 18.79 -1.72 -17.82
CA LEU A 27 18.71 -2.29 -16.47
C LEU A 27 17.61 -3.36 -16.47
N LYS A 28 17.83 -4.42 -17.23
CA LYS A 28 16.99 -5.60 -17.26
C LYS A 28 17.18 -6.25 -15.89
N ASP A 29 16.09 -6.27 -15.14
CA ASP A 29 15.96 -6.95 -13.85
C ASP A 29 16.51 -6.23 -12.61
N ILE A 30 16.26 -4.93 -12.45
CA ILE A 30 16.21 -4.38 -11.09
C ILE A 30 15.08 -5.10 -10.34
N SER A 31 15.46 -5.84 -9.31
CA SER A 31 14.50 -6.55 -8.46
C SER A 31 13.49 -5.54 -7.89
N PRO A 32 12.18 -5.80 -7.96
CA PRO A 32 11.19 -4.94 -7.31
C PRO A 32 11.33 -4.91 -5.78
N CYS A 33 12.13 -5.81 -5.20
CA CYS A 33 12.49 -5.79 -3.78
C CYS A 33 13.76 -4.98 -3.48
N PHE A 34 14.44 -4.41 -4.48
CA PHE A 34 15.72 -3.71 -4.29
C PHE A 34 15.60 -2.52 -3.33
N GLU A 35 14.53 -1.74 -3.46
CA GLU A 35 14.28 -0.58 -2.59
C GLU A 35 13.64 -0.95 -1.25
N SER A 36 13.56 -2.24 -0.91
CA SER A 36 12.89 -2.74 0.30
C SER A 36 11.50 -2.11 0.49
N PRO A 37 10.57 -2.33 -0.47
CA PRO A 37 9.29 -1.62 -0.48
C PRO A 37 8.37 -1.96 0.70
N CYS A 38 8.68 -2.98 1.50
CA CYS A 38 7.87 -3.39 2.63
C CYS A 38 8.26 -2.62 3.90
N GLU A 39 7.29 -1.95 4.51
CA GLU A 39 7.37 -1.27 5.79
C GLU A 39 7.31 -2.25 6.96
N ASN A 40 7.55 -1.76 8.18
CA ASN A 40 7.30 -2.49 9.44
C ASN A 40 7.89 -3.91 9.50
N ASN A 41 9.12 -4.08 9.01
CA ASN A 41 9.83 -5.36 8.93
C ASN A 41 9.14 -6.44 8.05
N GLY A 42 8.33 -6.03 7.08
CA GLY A 42 7.77 -6.93 6.08
C GLY A 42 8.83 -7.57 5.19
N GLN A 43 8.65 -8.86 4.88
CA GLN A 43 9.56 -9.58 4.00
C GLN A 43 9.11 -9.43 2.54
N CYS A 44 9.92 -8.78 1.71
CA CYS A 44 9.64 -8.64 0.28
C CYS A 44 9.93 -9.94 -0.48
N ARG A 45 8.99 -10.34 -1.35
CA ARG A 45 9.16 -11.48 -2.26
C ARG A 45 8.85 -11.07 -3.70
N LYS A 46 9.79 -11.35 -4.61
CA LYS A 46 9.61 -11.12 -6.05
C LYS A 46 8.59 -12.09 -6.63
N THR A 47 7.76 -11.61 -7.55
CA THR A 47 6.81 -12.40 -8.34
C THR A 47 7.01 -12.09 -9.83
N PRO A 48 6.45 -12.90 -10.75
CA PRO A 48 6.47 -12.59 -12.18
C PRO A 48 5.81 -11.24 -12.51
N GLU A 49 4.81 -10.83 -11.72
CA GLU A 49 4.06 -9.58 -11.90
C GLU A 49 4.64 -8.39 -11.11
N GLY A 50 5.71 -8.58 -10.31
CA GLY A 50 6.30 -7.54 -9.47
C GLY A 50 6.79 -8.08 -8.12
N TYR A 51 6.16 -7.67 -7.03
CA TYR A 51 6.47 -8.12 -5.67
C TYR A 51 5.22 -8.20 -4.79
N TYR A 52 5.34 -8.92 -3.67
CA TYR A 52 4.43 -8.80 -2.54
C TYR A 52 5.19 -8.75 -1.22
N CYS A 53 4.55 -8.20 -0.19
CA CYS A 53 5.09 -8.17 1.16
C CYS A 53 4.44 -9.23 2.04
N GLN A 54 5.26 -10.07 2.67
CA GLN A 54 4.83 -10.94 3.75
C GLN A 54 4.93 -10.17 5.06
N CYS A 55 3.80 -9.70 5.57
CA CYS A 55 3.76 -8.85 6.75
C CYS A 55 3.94 -9.63 8.06
N PRO A 56 4.64 -9.05 9.05
CA PRO A 56 4.71 -9.63 10.39
C PRO A 56 3.36 -9.59 11.09
N GLU A 57 3.28 -10.28 12.23
CA GLU A 57 2.11 -10.20 13.10
C GLU A 57 1.84 -8.73 13.50
N GLY A 58 0.57 -8.33 13.47
CA GLY A 58 0.19 -6.95 13.78
C GLY A 58 0.35 -5.96 12.62
N TYR A 59 0.70 -6.38 11.39
CA TYR A 59 0.77 -5.50 10.22
C TYR A 59 0.05 -6.05 8.98
N GLY A 60 -0.36 -5.16 8.07
CA GLY A 60 -1.10 -5.44 6.84
C GLY A 60 -1.02 -4.27 5.85
N GLY A 61 -1.72 -4.38 4.73
CA GLY A 61 -1.55 -3.47 3.58
C GLY A 61 -0.56 -4.02 2.56
N LYS A 62 -0.52 -3.41 1.36
CA LYS A 62 0.30 -3.89 0.23
C LYS A 62 1.79 -3.89 0.55
N ARG A 63 2.21 -2.93 1.38
CA ARG A 63 3.57 -2.70 1.82
C ARG A 63 3.73 -2.93 3.32
N CYS A 64 2.77 -3.55 4.02
CA CYS A 64 2.78 -3.67 5.48
C CYS A 64 2.76 -2.33 6.23
N GLU A 65 2.31 -1.27 5.56
CA GLU A 65 2.24 0.10 6.07
C GLU A 65 1.19 0.31 7.16
N ASN A 66 0.20 -0.60 7.23
CA ASN A 66 -0.87 -0.53 8.21
C ASN A 66 -0.56 -1.45 9.37
N SER A 67 -0.71 -0.97 10.61
CA SER A 67 -0.89 -1.88 11.73
C SER A 67 -2.19 -2.65 11.51
N LYS A 68 -2.11 -3.98 11.48
CA LYS A 68 -3.26 -4.89 11.47
C LYS A 68 -4.05 -4.55 12.72
N TRP A 69 -5.19 -3.91 12.51
CA TRP A 69 -6.12 -3.57 13.57
C TRP A 69 -6.55 -4.85 14.27
N THR A 70 -5.96 -5.10 15.44
CA THR A 70 -6.31 -6.16 16.40
C THR A 70 -7.20 -5.64 17.52
N GLN A 71 -7.55 -4.35 17.49
CA GLN A 71 -8.24 -3.69 18.58
C GLN A 71 -9.53 -3.08 18.06
N CYS A 72 -10.68 -3.52 18.59
CA CYS A 72 -11.93 -2.81 18.36
C CYS A 72 -11.83 -1.42 18.97
N VAL A 73 -12.17 -0.38 18.22
CA VAL A 73 -12.34 0.96 18.81
C VAL A 73 -13.73 1.48 18.58
N ASP A 74 -14.07 2.42 19.45
CA ASP A 74 -15.14 3.34 19.23
C ASP A 74 -14.56 4.60 18.59
N SER A 75 -15.03 4.94 17.39
CA SER A 75 -14.71 6.21 16.72
C SER A 75 -15.17 7.42 17.54
N ASN A 76 -16.15 7.23 18.43
CA ASN A 76 -16.60 8.21 19.40
C ASN A 76 -16.70 7.57 20.80
N PRO A 77 -15.64 7.64 21.61
CA PRO A 77 -15.58 6.97 22.92
C PRO A 77 -16.65 7.44 23.92
N GLU A 78 -17.19 8.64 23.76
CA GLU A 78 -18.21 9.19 24.67
C GLU A 78 -19.63 8.80 24.25
N GLN A 79 -19.90 8.74 22.96
CA GLN A 79 -21.25 8.50 22.44
C GLN A 79 -21.53 7.04 22.13
N CYS A 80 -20.54 6.27 21.69
CA CYS A 80 -20.71 4.85 21.39
C CYS A 80 -21.26 4.02 22.58
N PRO A 81 -20.81 4.22 23.84
CA PRO A 81 -21.41 3.52 24.98
C PRO A 81 -22.87 3.90 25.20
N ARG A 82 -23.21 5.19 25.00
CA ARG A 82 -24.58 5.69 25.18
C ARG A 82 -25.53 5.12 24.13
N TRP A 83 -25.11 5.09 22.88
CA TRP A 83 -25.88 4.52 21.77
C TRP A 83 -26.03 3.01 21.90
N ALA A 84 -24.97 2.30 22.29
CA ALA A 84 -25.04 0.87 22.56
C ALA A 84 -26.05 0.56 23.69
N ASN A 85 -26.02 1.30 24.80
CA ASN A 85 -27.00 1.17 25.88
C ASN A 85 -28.44 1.50 25.45
N LYS A 86 -28.61 2.34 24.43
CA LYS A 86 -29.91 2.65 23.83
C LYS A 86 -30.38 1.57 22.83
N GLY A 87 -29.57 0.54 22.57
CA GLY A 87 -29.91 -0.55 21.66
C GLY A 87 -29.56 -0.29 20.20
N GLU A 88 -28.78 0.76 19.89
CA GLU A 88 -28.41 1.08 18.51
C GLU A 88 -27.61 -0.04 17.82
N CYS A 89 -26.92 -0.89 18.60
CA CYS A 89 -26.24 -2.07 18.04
C CYS A 89 -27.20 -3.06 17.37
N SER A 90 -28.50 -3.05 17.73
CA SER A 90 -29.55 -3.87 17.10
C SER A 90 -30.39 -3.07 16.10
N THR A 91 -30.68 -1.80 16.41
CA THR A 91 -31.51 -0.93 15.56
C THR A 91 -30.75 -0.39 14.34
N ASN A 92 -29.46 -0.12 14.50
CA ASN A 92 -28.57 0.40 13.47
C ASN A 92 -27.22 -0.37 13.45
N PRO A 93 -27.27 -1.68 13.20
CA PRO A 93 -26.12 -2.56 13.35
C PRO A 93 -25.00 -2.21 12.37
N ILE A 94 -25.34 -1.80 11.14
CA ILE A 94 -24.33 -1.49 10.11
C ILE A 94 -23.48 -0.28 10.51
N TRP A 95 -24.12 0.78 11.01
CA TRP A 95 -23.39 1.98 11.42
C TRP A 95 -22.63 1.73 12.72
N MET A 96 -23.27 1.11 13.70
CA MET A 96 -22.69 0.87 15.01
C MET A 96 -21.52 -0.14 14.96
N LEU A 97 -21.60 -1.19 14.14
CA LEU A 97 -20.48 -2.13 13.96
C LEU A 97 -19.31 -1.53 13.16
N LYS A 98 -19.49 -0.41 12.47
CA LYS A 98 -18.40 0.28 11.76
C LYS A 98 -17.71 1.33 12.64
N ASN A 99 -18.48 1.97 13.53
CA ASN A 99 -18.00 3.14 14.27
C ASN A 99 -17.91 2.91 15.78
N CYS A 100 -18.53 1.85 16.31
CA CYS A 100 -18.70 1.59 17.74
C CYS A 100 -18.49 0.10 18.06
N GLU A 101 -17.51 -0.51 17.41
CA GLU A 101 -17.22 -1.96 17.48
C GLU A 101 -17.04 -2.42 18.93
N LYS A 102 -16.29 -1.66 19.72
CA LYS A 102 -16.03 -1.99 21.12
C LYS A 102 -17.30 -1.89 21.96
N SER A 103 -18.05 -0.80 21.82
CA SER A 103 -19.31 -0.59 22.55
C SER A 103 -20.40 -1.60 22.17
N CYS A 104 -20.39 -2.13 20.94
CA CYS A 104 -21.28 -3.22 20.52
C CYS A 104 -20.76 -4.63 20.86
N GLY A 105 -19.68 -4.74 21.62
CA GLY A 105 -19.18 -6.02 22.12
C GLY A 105 -18.48 -6.87 21.07
N VAL A 106 -18.00 -6.28 19.97
CA VAL A 106 -17.08 -6.97 19.07
C VAL A 106 -15.81 -7.25 19.88
N ARG A 107 -15.44 -8.53 19.99
CA ARG A 107 -14.29 -8.98 20.81
C ARG A 107 -13.13 -9.49 19.98
N ASN A 108 -13.37 -9.71 18.69
CA ASN A 108 -12.38 -10.18 17.74
C ASN A 108 -12.36 -9.24 16.54
N CYS A 109 -11.97 -7.99 16.78
CA CYS A 109 -11.61 -7.07 15.71
C CYS A 109 -10.23 -7.46 15.21
N THR A 110 -10.18 -8.60 14.53
CA THR A 110 -9.32 -8.72 13.37
C THR A 110 -9.97 -7.86 12.29
N CYS A 111 -9.21 -7.32 11.32
CA CYS A 111 -9.86 -7.11 10.02
C CYS A 111 -10.52 -8.44 9.69
N GLY A 112 -11.85 -8.47 9.58
CA GLY A 112 -12.60 -9.57 9.00
C GLY A 112 -12.18 -9.67 7.55
N CYS A 113 -10.95 -10.10 7.33
CA CYS A 113 -10.41 -10.47 6.04
C CYS A 113 -10.77 -11.95 5.85
N THR A 114 -12.02 -12.29 6.12
CA THR A 114 -12.61 -13.59 5.82
C THR A 114 -13.31 -13.47 4.49
N GLU A 115 -12.95 -14.37 3.57
CA GLU A 115 -13.73 -14.60 2.35
C GLU A 115 -15.05 -15.21 2.81
N GLU A 116 -16.08 -14.38 2.98
CA GLU A 116 -17.41 -14.84 3.37
C GLU A 116 -18.06 -15.62 2.20
N ASP A 117 -17.66 -15.32 0.97
CA ASP A 117 -18.11 -16.02 -0.22
C ASP A 117 -16.99 -16.85 -0.86
N LYS A 118 -17.30 -18.11 -1.19
CA LYS A 118 -16.39 -19.02 -1.88
C LYS A 118 -15.92 -18.51 -3.24
N ASN A 119 -16.63 -17.55 -3.85
CA ASN A 119 -16.34 -17.01 -5.17
C ASN A 119 -15.46 -15.76 -5.16
N CYS A 120 -15.05 -15.26 -3.99
CA CYS A 120 -14.34 -14.00 -3.87
C CYS A 120 -13.10 -13.89 -4.77
N VAL A 121 -12.33 -14.98 -4.91
CA VAL A 121 -11.16 -15.04 -5.80
C VAL A 121 -11.55 -14.81 -7.26
N GLU A 122 -12.63 -15.45 -7.72
CA GLU A 122 -13.10 -15.36 -9.10
C GLU A 122 -13.81 -14.03 -9.39
N TRP A 123 -14.45 -13.43 -8.39
CA TRP A 123 -15.02 -12.08 -8.51
C TRP A 123 -13.94 -11.01 -8.57
N ALA A 124 -12.89 -11.14 -7.76
CA ALA A 124 -11.74 -10.24 -7.82
C ALA A 124 -11.06 -10.29 -9.20
N LYS A 125 -10.83 -11.50 -9.75
CA LYS A 125 -10.31 -11.67 -11.13
C LYS A 125 -11.19 -11.03 -12.21
N ARG A 126 -12.50 -10.96 -11.99
CA ARG A 126 -13.47 -10.34 -12.91
C ARG A 126 -13.63 -8.82 -12.73
N GLY A 127 -12.86 -8.24 -11.80
CA GLY A 127 -12.85 -6.80 -11.53
C GLY A 127 -13.98 -6.33 -10.62
N GLU A 128 -14.60 -7.23 -9.84
CA GLU A 128 -15.63 -6.84 -8.88
C GLU A 128 -15.09 -5.92 -7.78
N CYS A 129 -13.78 -5.93 -7.53
CA CYS A 129 -13.14 -4.99 -6.62
C CYS A 129 -13.32 -3.53 -7.06
N GLN A 130 -13.40 -3.25 -8.37
CA GLN A 130 -13.68 -1.91 -8.88
C GLN A 130 -15.17 -1.68 -9.16
N LYS A 131 -15.89 -2.72 -9.62
CA LYS A 131 -17.32 -2.62 -9.99
C LYS A 131 -18.24 -2.61 -8.78
N ASN A 132 -17.89 -3.36 -7.74
CA ASN A 132 -18.68 -3.52 -6.52
C ASN A 132 -17.80 -3.42 -5.25
N PRO A 133 -17.11 -2.29 -5.04
CA PRO A 133 -16.14 -2.14 -3.96
C PRO A 133 -16.77 -2.28 -2.58
N ALA A 134 -18.03 -1.86 -2.39
CA ALA A 134 -18.71 -1.93 -1.10
C ALA A 134 -19.05 -3.35 -0.67
N TYR A 135 -19.47 -4.22 -1.61
CA TYR A 135 -19.72 -5.64 -1.32
C TYR A 135 -18.40 -6.38 -1.15
N MET A 136 -17.45 -6.17 -2.06
CA MET A 136 -16.16 -6.84 -2.00
C MET A 136 -15.34 -6.45 -0.77
N LEU A 137 -15.46 -5.22 -0.26
CA LEU A 137 -14.82 -4.80 1.00
C LEU A 137 -15.38 -5.53 2.23
N ARG A 138 -16.66 -5.90 2.22
CA ARG A 138 -17.32 -6.59 3.34
C ARG A 138 -17.13 -8.10 3.29
N SER A 139 -17.30 -8.69 2.11
CA SER A 139 -17.37 -10.15 1.99
C SER A 139 -16.13 -10.78 1.33
N CYS A 140 -15.31 -10.01 0.62
CA CYS A 140 -14.22 -10.52 -0.22
C CYS A 140 -12.92 -9.71 -0.08
N ARG A 141 -12.71 -9.12 1.09
CA ARG A 141 -11.70 -8.08 1.32
C ARG A 141 -10.30 -8.53 0.92
N ARG A 142 -10.00 -9.79 1.24
CA ARG A 142 -8.71 -10.42 0.99
C ARG A 142 -8.46 -10.65 -0.50
N SER A 143 -9.45 -11.12 -1.26
CA SER A 143 -9.34 -11.31 -2.71
C SER A 143 -9.11 -10.01 -3.47
N CYS A 144 -9.52 -8.88 -2.91
CA CYS A 144 -9.30 -7.55 -3.49
C CYS A 144 -8.07 -6.79 -2.98
N GLY A 145 -7.35 -7.31 -1.97
CA GLY A 145 -6.17 -6.65 -1.41
C GLY A 145 -6.44 -5.32 -0.70
N PHE A 146 -7.65 -5.12 -0.18
CA PHE A 146 -8.04 -3.97 0.65
C PHE A 146 -7.62 -4.10 2.13
#